data_AF-A0A1Q9P9W6-F1
#
_entry.id   AF-A0A1Q9P9W6-F1
#
_cell.length_a   1.000
_cell.length_b   1.000
_cell.length_c   1.000
_cell.angle_alpha   90.00
_cell.angle_beta   90.00
_cell.angle_gamma   90.00
#
_symmetry.space_group_name_H-M   'P 1'
#
loop_
_entity.id
_entity.type
_entity.pdbx_description
1 polymer ?
#
loop_
_entity_poly.entity_id
_entity_poly.type
_entity_poly.pdbx_seq_one_letter_code
_entity_poly.pdbx_strand_id
1 'polypeptide(L)'
;MVEKKFTDRLRVHVPLHELRFNEHEFGISAEFDKHLLQKHLPRTQGIVKGDITLANTLSAVMPDATREALRETDFVGVFGRVVRQKGSGGGVCLQYFYVWDYQAVPAHEADYEPIFVYLDGPRKYAIYDLVHYCSRRVNLSPKKAFRMIPGWHSFLPTELKDSQIDKGLEVQPLSDAHLHSWWSIPNEEARLKVEGFIRDPFMLAAPGHFMDQPDENAQTMCCSFLQIERALSEFEDPRKGIVEGVKRAFSNCVGLLALYRLGAYLQLLGEMNDIGMVNIPVSLSSINIATFGKILQDGFVSLTKAGKKILDGVQPPDPDE
;
A
#
# COMPACT_ATOMS: atom_id res chain seq x y z
N MET A 1 -0.23 3.63 -24.60
CA MET A 1 -0.91 4.84 -24.09
C MET A 1 -1.92 4.42 -23.04
N VAL A 2 -1.73 4.89 -21.82
CA VAL A 2 -2.62 4.65 -20.69
C VAL A 2 -3.90 5.47 -20.86
N GLU A 3 -5.05 4.82 -20.73
CA GLU A 3 -6.35 5.48 -20.82
C GLU A 3 -6.80 5.94 -19.42
N LYS A 4 -6.93 7.27 -19.21
CA LYS A 4 -7.35 7.87 -17.93
C LYS A 4 -8.77 8.48 -18.02
N LYS A 5 -9.81 7.68 -17.84
CA LYS A 5 -11.25 8.04 -17.96
C LYS A 5 -11.82 8.82 -16.78
N PHE A 6 -11.20 8.70 -15.61
CA PHE A 6 -11.68 9.18 -14.31
C PHE A 6 -10.82 10.32 -13.75
N THR A 7 -9.92 10.92 -14.53
CA THR A 7 -9.06 12.03 -14.09
C THR A 7 -9.84 13.16 -13.40
N ASP A 8 -10.98 13.56 -13.96
CA ASP A 8 -11.85 14.60 -13.39
C ASP A 8 -12.45 14.18 -12.05
N ARG A 9 -12.72 12.88 -11.87
CA ARG A 9 -13.23 12.33 -10.59
C ARG A 9 -12.15 12.33 -9.51
N LEU A 10 -10.88 12.22 -9.89
CA LEU A 10 -9.77 12.25 -8.94
C LEU A 10 -9.41 13.68 -8.52
N ARG A 11 -9.54 14.65 -9.43
CA ARG A 11 -9.16 16.05 -9.23
C ARG A 11 -10.38 16.92 -8.89
N VAL A 12 -11.10 16.52 -7.85
CA VAL A 12 -12.23 17.30 -7.34
C VAL A 12 -11.71 18.58 -6.68
N HIS A 13 -12.25 19.72 -7.09
CA HIS A 13 -11.93 21.02 -6.48
C HIS A 13 -13.17 21.57 -5.80
N VAL A 14 -13.15 21.64 -4.47
CA VAL A 14 -14.23 22.22 -3.67
C VAL A 14 -13.71 23.47 -2.95
N PRO A 15 -14.39 24.63 -3.05
CA PRO A 15 -14.03 25.80 -2.27
C PRO A 15 -14.03 25.50 -0.77
N LEU A 16 -13.05 26.04 -0.02
CA LEU A 16 -12.88 25.71 1.40
C LEU A 16 -14.14 25.95 2.26
N HIS A 17 -14.94 26.96 1.91
CA HIS A 17 -16.18 27.32 2.62
C HIS A 17 -17.36 26.40 2.29
N GLU A 18 -17.25 25.57 1.26
CA GLU A 18 -18.26 24.59 0.84
C GLU A 18 -17.91 23.16 1.27
N LEU A 19 -16.74 22.96 1.88
CA LEU A 19 -16.31 21.65 2.35
C LEU A 19 -17.28 21.11 3.41
N ARG A 20 -17.66 19.86 3.24
CA ARG A 20 -18.47 19.09 4.19
C ARG A 20 -17.73 17.84 4.61
N PHE A 21 -18.02 17.42 5.84
CA PHE A 21 -17.42 16.27 6.51
C PHE A 21 -18.48 15.51 7.28
N ASN A 22 -19.66 15.34 6.68
CA ASN A 22 -20.82 14.71 7.33
C ASN A 22 -20.87 13.20 7.09
N GLU A 23 -20.15 12.73 6.08
CA GLU A 23 -20.22 11.35 5.63
C GLU A 23 -19.32 10.48 6.50
N HIS A 24 -19.80 10.12 7.70
CA HIS A 24 -19.08 9.37 8.73
C HIS A 24 -19.96 8.49 9.61
N GLU A 25 -19.38 7.45 10.20
CA GLU A 25 -20.07 6.57 11.16
C GLU A 25 -20.59 7.32 12.40
N PHE A 26 -21.53 6.70 13.12
CA PHE A 26 -22.04 7.24 14.37
C PHE A 26 -20.94 7.26 15.45
N GLY A 27 -20.94 8.28 16.32
CA GLY A 27 -19.94 8.39 17.40
C GLY A 27 -18.61 9.04 17.00
N ILE A 28 -18.42 9.36 15.71
CA ILE A 28 -17.27 10.14 15.23
C ILE A 28 -17.70 11.51 14.68
N SER A 29 -16.71 12.38 14.48
CA SER A 29 -16.83 13.65 13.73
C SER A 29 -15.57 13.85 12.90
N ALA A 30 -15.71 14.49 11.75
CA ALA A 30 -14.58 14.83 10.89
C ALA A 30 -14.51 16.34 10.59
N GLU A 31 -13.29 16.84 10.40
CA GLU A 31 -13.00 18.23 10.05
C GLU A 31 -11.70 18.33 9.24
N PHE A 32 -11.47 19.49 8.62
CA PHE A 32 -10.18 19.80 8.01
C PHE A 32 -9.41 20.80 8.87
N ASP A 33 -8.31 20.33 9.47
CA ASP A 33 -7.30 21.16 10.13
C ASP A 33 -5.98 21.01 9.39
N LYS A 34 -5.72 21.94 8.48
CA LYS A 34 -4.49 21.95 7.66
C LYS A 34 -3.22 21.97 8.51
N HIS A 35 -3.21 22.71 9.61
CA HIS A 35 -2.01 22.84 10.43
C HIS A 35 -1.70 21.54 11.17
N LEU A 36 -2.72 20.91 11.75
CA LEU A 36 -2.55 19.62 12.42
C LEU A 36 -2.16 18.52 11.44
N LEU A 37 -2.81 18.45 10.28
CA LEU A 37 -2.49 17.50 9.21
C LEU A 37 -1.07 17.70 8.68
N GLN A 38 -0.67 18.92 8.34
CA GLN A 38 0.67 19.16 7.81
C GLN A 38 1.77 18.86 8.85
N LYS A 39 1.51 19.17 10.13
CA LYS A 39 2.44 18.90 11.24
C LYS A 39 2.70 17.40 11.45
N HIS A 40 1.69 16.58 11.18
CA HIS A 40 1.72 15.14 11.42
C HIS A 40 1.65 14.32 10.14
N LEU A 41 1.86 14.96 8.99
CA LEU A 41 1.93 14.29 7.70
C LEU A 41 3.05 13.23 7.77
N PRO A 42 2.76 11.96 7.44
CA PRO A 42 3.79 10.93 7.44
C PRO A 42 5.00 11.34 6.60
N ARG A 43 6.19 11.14 7.15
CA ARG A 43 7.44 11.31 6.40
C ARG A 43 7.46 10.25 5.30
N THR A 44 7.54 10.64 4.04
CA THR A 44 7.50 9.71 2.92
C THR A 44 8.68 9.87 1.96
N GLN A 45 8.94 8.85 1.14
CA GLN A 45 9.91 8.89 0.05
C GLN A 45 9.35 8.23 -1.20
N GLY A 46 9.56 8.90 -2.35
CA GLY A 46 9.33 8.32 -3.66
C GLY A 46 7.94 8.59 -4.21
N ILE A 47 7.08 9.34 -3.51
CA ILE A 47 5.68 9.55 -3.92
C ILE A 47 5.57 10.17 -5.33
N VAL A 48 6.39 11.18 -5.60
CA VAL A 48 6.29 11.97 -6.84
C VAL A 48 7.15 11.40 -7.97
N LYS A 49 8.29 10.79 -7.63
CA LYS A 49 9.33 10.40 -8.62
C LYS A 49 9.67 8.92 -8.62
N GLY A 50 9.07 8.13 -7.73
CA GLY A 50 9.39 6.71 -7.56
C GLY A 50 9.17 5.94 -8.85
N ASP A 51 8.01 6.12 -9.49
CA ASP A 51 7.64 5.37 -10.70
C ASP A 51 8.55 5.70 -11.87
N ILE A 52 8.76 6.98 -12.16
CA ILE A 52 9.70 7.43 -13.20
C ILE A 52 11.12 6.90 -12.91
N THR A 53 11.55 6.91 -11.65
CA THR A 53 12.86 6.39 -11.25
C THR A 53 12.95 4.88 -11.51
N LEU A 54 11.90 4.12 -11.18
CA LEU A 54 11.82 2.69 -11.44
C LEU A 54 11.84 2.39 -12.94
N ALA A 55 10.99 3.06 -13.73
CA ALA A 55 10.89 2.91 -15.17
C ALA A 55 12.23 3.16 -15.89
N ASN A 56 12.99 4.15 -15.42
CA ASN A 56 14.30 4.47 -15.97
C ASN A 56 15.38 3.46 -15.53
N THR A 57 15.30 2.95 -14.30
CA THR A 57 16.26 2.00 -13.74
C THR A 57 16.11 0.60 -14.36
N LEU A 58 14.89 0.17 -14.64
CA LEU A 58 14.56 -1.20 -15.09
C LEU A 58 14.23 -1.28 -16.58
N SER A 59 14.54 -0.24 -17.36
CA SER A 59 14.06 -0.05 -18.74
C SER A 59 14.16 -1.25 -19.68
N ALA A 60 15.17 -2.12 -19.54
CA ALA A 60 15.38 -3.30 -20.40
C ALA A 60 14.83 -4.62 -19.83
N VAL A 61 14.36 -4.63 -18.58
CA VAL A 61 13.94 -5.85 -17.86
C VAL A 61 12.42 -5.88 -17.64
N MET A 62 11.78 -4.71 -17.66
CA MET A 62 10.35 -4.55 -17.41
C MET A 62 9.54 -4.62 -18.72
N PRO A 63 8.31 -5.20 -18.70
CA PRO A 63 7.41 -5.14 -19.85
C PRO A 63 7.18 -3.71 -20.32
N ASP A 64 7.13 -3.50 -21.64
CA ASP A 64 6.98 -2.16 -22.22
C ASP A 64 5.71 -1.45 -21.73
N ALA A 65 4.61 -2.19 -21.58
CA ALA A 65 3.34 -1.67 -21.08
C ALA A 65 3.45 -1.17 -19.62
N THR A 66 4.09 -1.94 -18.73
CA THR A 66 4.34 -1.53 -17.34
C THR A 66 5.26 -0.32 -17.28
N ARG A 67 6.29 -0.27 -18.14
CA ARG A 67 7.21 0.86 -18.20
C ARG A 67 6.53 2.14 -18.70
N GLU A 68 5.64 2.03 -19.68
CA GLU A 68 4.81 3.14 -20.16
C GLU A 68 3.87 3.62 -19.05
N ALA A 69 3.19 2.69 -18.37
CA ALA A 69 2.31 2.99 -17.25
C ALA A 69 3.02 3.78 -16.13
N LEU A 70 4.17 3.31 -15.66
CA LEU A 70 4.97 4.02 -14.64
C LEU A 70 5.41 5.43 -15.04
N ARG A 71 5.55 5.70 -16.35
CA ARG A 71 5.93 7.03 -16.85
C ARG A 71 4.74 7.96 -16.97
N GLU A 72 3.56 7.39 -17.18
CA GLU A 72 2.30 8.12 -17.36
C GLU A 72 1.53 8.28 -16.04
N THR A 73 1.84 7.53 -14.98
CA THR A 73 1.27 7.73 -13.64
C THR A 73 1.61 9.12 -13.10
N ASP A 74 0.57 9.86 -12.69
CA ASP A 74 0.73 11.11 -11.95
C ASP A 74 0.25 10.96 -10.51
N PHE A 75 1.06 11.50 -9.59
CA PHE A 75 0.62 11.74 -8.22
C PHE A 75 -0.38 12.89 -8.20
N VAL A 76 -1.61 12.62 -7.79
CA VAL A 76 -2.71 13.60 -7.72
C VAL A 76 -2.57 14.49 -6.49
N GLY A 77 -2.22 13.89 -5.35
CA GLY A 77 -2.07 14.62 -4.10
C GLY A 77 -2.22 13.75 -2.87
N VAL A 78 -1.97 14.35 -1.71
CA VAL A 78 -2.30 13.78 -0.41
C VAL A 78 -3.50 14.53 0.15
N PHE A 79 -4.58 13.80 0.40
CA PHE A 79 -5.83 14.32 0.94
C PHE A 79 -5.97 13.89 2.38
N GLY A 80 -6.38 14.79 3.26
CA GLY A 80 -6.51 14.46 4.67
C GLY A 80 -7.65 15.17 5.39
N ARG A 81 -8.04 14.55 6.50
CA ARG A 81 -9.02 15.06 7.46
C ARG A 81 -8.69 14.56 8.86
N VAL A 82 -9.17 15.30 9.86
CA VAL A 82 -9.07 14.94 11.26
C VAL A 82 -10.35 14.24 11.67
N VAL A 83 -10.25 13.04 12.23
CA VAL A 83 -11.36 12.27 12.78
C VAL A 83 -11.23 12.24 14.30
N ARG A 84 -12.32 12.54 15.00
CA ARG A 84 -12.40 12.55 16.46
C ARG A 84 -13.49 11.62 16.94
N GLN A 85 -13.20 10.82 17.96
CA GLN A 85 -14.22 10.06 18.67
C GLN A 85 -14.98 10.98 19.64
N LYS A 86 -16.32 10.89 19.68
CA LYS A 86 -17.14 11.66 20.60
C LYS A 86 -17.06 11.08 22.02
N GLY A 87 -17.02 11.96 23.03
CA GLY A 87 -17.00 11.58 24.45
C GLY A 87 -15.79 12.10 25.23
N SER A 88 -15.80 11.96 26.56
CA SER A 88 -14.69 12.38 27.43
C SER A 88 -13.50 11.44 27.26
N GLY A 89 -12.40 11.95 26.70
CA GLY A 89 -11.20 11.15 26.40
C GLY A 89 -11.15 10.59 24.98
N GLY A 90 -12.00 11.07 24.07
CA GLY A 90 -12.04 10.60 22.67
C GLY A 90 -10.71 10.78 21.94
N GLY A 91 -10.31 9.75 21.19
CA GLY A 91 -9.08 9.73 20.41
C GLY A 91 -9.11 10.66 19.20
N VAL A 92 -7.93 11.00 18.70
CA VAL A 92 -7.75 11.77 17.45
C VAL A 92 -7.01 10.91 16.44
N CYS A 93 -7.60 10.74 15.27
CA CYS A 93 -6.99 10.05 14.13
C CYS A 93 -6.89 11.04 12.96
N LEU A 94 -5.73 11.09 12.32
CA LEU A 94 -5.51 11.85 11.09
C LEU A 94 -5.52 10.87 9.92
N GLN A 95 -6.54 10.96 9.07
CA GLN A 95 -6.64 10.12 7.90
C GLN A 95 -5.96 10.82 6.73
N TYR A 96 -5.05 10.12 6.06
CA TYR A 96 -4.41 10.55 4.83
C TYR A 96 -4.71 9.52 3.73
N PHE A 97 -5.12 10.00 2.56
CA PHE A 97 -5.13 9.22 1.31
C PHE A 97 -4.11 9.82 0.35
N TYR A 98 -3.16 8.99 -0.05
CA TYR A 98 -2.27 9.30 -1.16
C TYR A 98 -2.93 8.80 -2.44
N VAL A 99 -3.09 9.69 -3.41
CA VAL A 99 -3.87 9.41 -4.60
C VAL A 99 -2.97 9.52 -5.82
N TRP A 100 -2.95 8.46 -6.62
CA TRP A 100 -2.37 8.44 -7.95
C TRP A 100 -3.48 8.26 -8.96
N ASP A 101 -3.29 8.77 -10.17
CA ASP A 101 -4.27 8.59 -11.22
C ASP A 101 -4.15 7.27 -11.97
N TYR A 102 -3.12 6.48 -11.67
CA TYR A 102 -2.90 5.20 -12.27
C TYR A 102 -1.97 4.32 -11.45
N GLN A 103 -2.33 3.06 -11.21
CA GLN A 103 -1.44 2.02 -10.69
C GLN A 103 -0.86 1.22 -11.85
N ALA A 104 0.46 1.00 -11.87
CA ALA A 104 1.09 0.25 -12.96
C ALA A 104 0.99 -1.28 -12.76
N VAL A 105 0.94 -1.74 -11.51
CA VAL A 105 0.93 -3.17 -11.16
C VAL A 105 0.04 -3.39 -9.90
N PRO A 106 -1.05 -4.17 -10.00
CA PRO A 106 -1.77 -4.46 -11.23
C PRO A 106 -2.21 -3.17 -11.94
N ALA A 107 -2.29 -3.23 -13.27
CA ALA A 107 -2.58 -2.07 -14.08
C ALA A 107 -4.05 -1.66 -14.01
N HIS A 108 -4.34 -0.53 -13.36
CA HIS A 108 -5.68 0.08 -13.38
C HIS A 108 -5.61 1.60 -13.18
N GLU A 109 -6.67 2.28 -13.60
CA GLU A 109 -6.83 3.70 -13.33
C GLU A 109 -7.14 3.94 -11.86
N ALA A 110 -6.66 5.05 -11.31
CA ALA A 110 -6.82 5.48 -9.92
C ALA A 110 -6.21 4.50 -8.90
N ASP A 111 -5.46 5.06 -7.96
CA ASP A 111 -5.01 4.30 -6.79
C ASP A 111 -5.08 5.14 -5.52
N TYR A 112 -5.38 4.49 -4.40
CA TYR A 112 -5.62 5.12 -3.12
C TYR A 112 -4.89 4.36 -2.02
N GLU A 113 -3.84 4.96 -1.46
CA GLU A 113 -3.12 4.33 -0.36
C GLU A 113 -3.40 5.08 0.96
N PRO A 114 -4.17 4.49 1.90
CA PRO A 114 -4.43 5.10 3.20
C PRO A 114 -3.25 4.98 4.17
N ILE A 115 -2.98 6.07 4.90
CA ILE A 115 -2.23 6.04 6.16
C ILE A 115 -3.03 6.77 7.23
N PHE A 116 -3.35 6.09 8.32
CA PHE A 116 -4.11 6.62 9.44
C PHE A 116 -3.19 6.83 10.64
N VAL A 117 -3.01 8.08 11.07
CA VAL A 117 -2.11 8.44 12.18
C VAL A 117 -2.90 8.71 13.44
N TYR A 118 -2.66 7.92 14.48
CA TYR A 118 -3.35 8.04 15.77
C TYR A 118 -2.51 8.89 16.73
N LEU A 119 -3.16 9.91 17.29
CA LEU A 119 -2.60 10.82 18.29
C LEU A 119 -3.25 10.52 19.66
N ASP A 120 -2.90 9.37 20.25
CA ASP A 120 -3.48 8.91 21.51
C ASP A 120 -2.51 9.15 22.69
N GLY A 121 -2.69 10.29 23.36
CA GLY A 121 -1.87 10.70 24.50
C GLY A 121 -0.35 10.69 24.17
N PRO A 122 0.48 9.94 24.90
CA PRO A 122 1.92 9.85 24.63
C PRO A 122 2.25 8.93 23.44
N ARG A 123 1.32 8.07 22.99
CA ARG A 123 1.56 7.10 21.94
C ARG A 123 1.15 7.68 20.59
N LYS A 124 2.08 7.63 19.63
CA LYS A 124 1.82 7.97 18.23
C LYS A 124 2.15 6.76 17.39
N TYR A 125 1.17 6.29 16.64
CA TYR A 125 1.34 5.18 15.72
C TYR A 125 0.56 5.47 14.45
N ALA A 126 0.92 4.77 13.38
CA ALA A 126 0.14 4.75 12.16
C ALA A 126 -0.38 3.34 11.91
N ILE A 127 -1.56 3.26 11.31
CA ILE A 127 -2.03 2.07 10.62
C ILE A 127 -2.03 2.42 9.13
N TYR A 128 -1.37 1.62 8.32
CA TYR A 128 -1.23 1.86 6.88
C TYR A 128 -1.64 0.61 6.12
N ASP A 129 -2.15 0.82 4.90
CA ASP A 129 -2.40 -0.27 3.98
C ASP A 129 -1.06 -0.79 3.45
N LEU A 130 -0.97 -2.09 3.27
CA LEU A 130 0.17 -2.77 2.70
C LEU A 130 -0.34 -3.60 1.54
N VAL A 131 -0.02 -3.10 0.35
CA VAL A 131 -0.33 -3.63 -0.97
C VAL A 131 -1.84 -3.79 -1.17
N HIS A 132 -2.66 -2.89 -0.61
CA HIS A 132 -4.14 -2.92 -0.74
C HIS A 132 -4.82 -4.17 -0.17
N TYR A 133 -4.08 -5.02 0.55
CA TYR A 133 -4.59 -6.29 1.06
C TYR A 133 -4.49 -6.40 2.59
N CYS A 134 -3.65 -5.61 3.25
CA CYS A 134 -3.39 -5.76 4.67
C CYS A 134 -3.30 -4.41 5.37
N SER A 135 -3.83 -4.31 6.58
CA SER A 135 -3.37 -3.29 7.51
C SER A 135 -2.13 -3.76 8.28
N ARG A 136 -1.20 -2.82 8.50
CA ARG A 136 -0.08 -2.96 9.43
C ARG A 136 -0.05 -1.77 10.36
N ARG A 137 0.47 -2.00 11.56
CA ARG A 137 0.72 -0.93 12.51
C ARG A 137 2.19 -0.55 12.43
N VAL A 138 2.49 0.67 12.85
CA VAL A 138 3.86 1.11 13.05
C VAL A 138 3.89 2.19 14.11
N ASN A 139 4.72 1.99 15.14
CA ASN A 139 4.97 3.02 16.14
C ASN A 139 5.79 4.16 15.52
N LEU A 140 5.28 5.39 15.61
CA LEU A 140 5.89 6.56 14.97
C LEU A 140 6.97 7.16 15.88
N SER A 141 8.17 7.30 15.33
CA SER A 141 9.28 8.04 15.91
C SER A 141 9.69 9.19 14.98
N PRO A 142 10.50 10.17 15.43
CA PRO A 142 10.95 11.26 14.57
C PRO A 142 11.66 10.82 13.29
N LYS A 143 12.27 9.63 13.27
CA LYS A 143 12.98 9.06 12.12
C LYS A 143 12.12 8.13 11.27
N LYS A 144 11.03 7.61 11.84
CA LYS A 144 10.16 6.63 11.18
C LYS A 144 9.48 7.31 9.98
N ALA A 145 9.49 6.62 8.86
CA ALA A 145 9.00 7.11 7.59
C ALA A 145 8.46 5.94 6.74
N PHE A 146 7.85 6.29 5.61
CA PHE A 146 7.23 5.37 4.67
C PHE A 146 7.90 5.51 3.30
N ARG A 147 8.47 4.43 2.78
CA ARG A 147 8.99 4.41 1.41
C ARG A 147 7.92 3.82 0.51
N MET A 148 7.53 4.54 -0.53
CA MET A 148 6.63 4.02 -1.55
C MET A 148 7.34 2.91 -2.34
N ILE A 149 6.64 1.81 -2.59
CA ILE A 149 6.99 0.78 -3.57
C ILE A 149 6.47 1.27 -4.93
N PRO A 150 7.35 1.67 -5.86
CA PRO A 150 6.89 2.19 -7.14
C PRO A 150 6.15 1.12 -7.96
N GLY A 151 5.13 1.55 -8.69
CA GLY A 151 4.22 0.71 -9.48
C GLY A 151 3.10 0.03 -8.70
N TRP A 152 3.30 -0.21 -7.40
CA TRP A 152 2.28 -0.71 -6.46
C TRP A 152 1.66 0.37 -5.60
N HIS A 153 2.29 1.54 -5.53
CA HIS A 153 1.85 2.69 -4.73
C HIS A 153 1.67 2.42 -3.23
N SER A 154 2.11 1.27 -2.75
CA SER A 154 2.07 0.93 -1.33
C SER A 154 3.30 1.34 -0.55
N PHE A 155 3.23 1.36 0.78
CA PHE A 155 4.30 1.82 1.65
C PHE A 155 4.99 0.72 2.44
N LEU A 156 6.32 0.82 2.54
CA LEU A 156 7.13 0.05 3.49
C LEU A 156 7.66 0.97 4.59
N PRO A 157 7.51 0.60 5.88
CA PRO A 157 8.06 1.37 6.98
C PRO A 157 9.59 1.26 6.97
N THR A 158 10.25 2.41 7.14
CA THR A 158 11.72 2.50 7.13
C THR A 158 12.18 3.68 7.99
N GLU A 159 13.49 3.82 8.15
CA GLU A 159 14.10 5.02 8.71
C GLU A 159 14.77 5.82 7.60
N LEU A 160 14.36 7.07 7.42
CA LEU A 160 14.89 7.95 6.38
C LEU A 160 15.60 9.15 6.98
N LYS A 161 16.69 9.55 6.32
CA LYS A 161 17.33 10.86 6.57
C LYS A 161 16.46 11.97 6.00
N ASP A 162 16.54 13.17 6.57
CA ASP A 162 15.73 14.31 6.10
C ASP A 162 16.00 14.70 4.64
N SER A 163 17.19 14.38 4.11
CA SER A 163 17.53 14.58 2.70
C SER A 163 16.82 13.62 1.74
N GLN A 164 16.24 12.53 2.25
CA GLN A 164 15.57 11.48 1.48
C GLN A 164 14.06 11.65 1.46
N ILE A 165 13.50 12.52 2.30
CA ILE A 165 12.06 12.75 2.41
C ILE A 165 11.58 13.56 1.21
N ASP A 166 10.41 13.20 0.70
CA ASP A 166 9.66 14.01 -0.27
C ASP A 166 9.41 15.42 0.28
N LYS A 167 9.63 16.43 -0.57
CA LYS A 167 9.49 17.84 -0.21
C LYS A 167 8.30 18.46 -0.94
N GLY A 168 7.65 19.42 -0.30
CA GLY A 168 6.58 20.20 -0.92
C GLY A 168 5.24 19.45 -1.03
N LEU A 169 5.07 18.36 -0.28
CA LEU A 169 3.76 17.72 -0.14
C LEU A 169 2.85 18.59 0.73
N GLU A 170 1.74 19.03 0.15
CA GLU A 170 0.72 19.82 0.81
C GLU A 170 -0.55 18.98 0.99
N VAL A 171 -1.09 18.97 2.21
CA VAL A 171 -2.32 18.23 2.50
C VAL A 171 -3.54 19.01 2.03
N GLN A 172 -4.25 18.40 1.07
CA GLN A 172 -5.53 18.86 0.56
C GLN A 172 -6.68 18.34 1.45
N PRO A 173 -7.85 19.00 1.48
CA PRO A 173 -8.98 18.53 2.29
C PRO A 173 -9.59 17.25 1.71
N LEU A 174 -9.74 16.22 2.55
CA LEU A 174 -10.53 15.03 2.23
C LEU A 174 -11.99 15.24 2.64
N SER A 175 -12.78 15.86 1.77
CA SER A 175 -14.21 16.14 2.01
C SER A 175 -15.16 15.08 1.44
N ASP A 176 -16.43 15.17 1.81
CA ASP A 176 -17.52 14.30 1.34
C ASP A 176 -17.55 14.21 -0.21
N ALA A 177 -17.31 15.33 -0.91
CA ALA A 177 -17.31 15.37 -2.37
C ALA A 177 -16.21 14.51 -3.00
N HIS A 178 -15.02 14.45 -2.37
CA HIS A 178 -13.93 13.60 -2.83
C HIS A 178 -14.32 12.12 -2.69
N LEU A 179 -14.81 11.75 -1.51
CA LEU A 179 -15.25 10.40 -1.21
C LEU A 179 -16.37 9.94 -2.14
N HIS A 180 -17.39 10.77 -2.36
CA HIS A 180 -18.47 10.47 -3.30
C HIS A 180 -17.96 10.31 -4.74
N SER A 181 -17.03 11.17 -5.17
CA SER A 181 -16.47 11.10 -6.51
C SER A 181 -15.70 9.80 -6.76
N TRP A 182 -14.85 9.41 -5.80
CA TRP A 182 -14.00 8.22 -5.86
C TRP A 182 -14.80 6.92 -5.66
N TRP A 183 -15.76 6.92 -4.72
CA TRP A 183 -16.66 5.80 -4.48
C TRP A 183 -17.60 5.52 -5.65
N SER A 184 -18.00 6.57 -6.39
CA SER A 184 -18.92 6.42 -7.52
C SER A 184 -18.25 6.04 -8.85
N ILE A 185 -16.92 5.77 -8.86
CA ILE A 185 -16.23 5.26 -10.04
C ILE A 185 -16.80 3.86 -10.39
N PRO A 186 -17.31 3.64 -11.60
CA PRO A 186 -18.01 2.40 -11.94
C PRO A 186 -17.06 1.19 -12.04
N ASN A 187 -15.82 1.40 -12.48
CA ASN A 187 -14.81 0.34 -12.51
C ASN A 187 -14.42 -0.03 -11.07
N GLU A 188 -14.47 -1.32 -10.75
CA GLU A 188 -14.25 -1.81 -9.41
C GLU A 188 -12.80 -1.65 -8.94
N GLU A 189 -11.81 -1.95 -9.79
CA GLU A 189 -10.37 -1.82 -9.49
C GLU A 189 -9.99 -0.36 -9.21
N ALA A 190 -10.58 0.57 -9.97
CA ALA A 190 -10.36 2.02 -9.84
C ALA A 190 -11.17 2.69 -8.73
N ARG A 191 -12.08 1.98 -8.07
CA ARG A 191 -12.97 2.54 -7.05
C ARG A 191 -12.28 2.53 -5.70
N LEU A 192 -12.44 3.61 -4.93
CA LEU A 192 -12.06 3.64 -3.51
C LEU A 192 -12.69 2.44 -2.78
N LYS A 193 -11.87 1.59 -2.17
CA LYS A 193 -12.29 0.32 -1.55
C LYS A 193 -12.75 0.42 -0.09
N VAL A 194 -12.49 1.55 0.55
CA VAL A 194 -12.93 1.78 1.94
C VAL A 194 -14.46 1.93 1.92
N GLU A 195 -15.15 0.86 2.28
CA GLU A 195 -16.61 0.86 2.45
C GLU A 195 -16.98 1.69 3.69
N GLY A 196 -18.03 2.50 3.57
CA GLY A 196 -18.33 3.53 4.56
C GLY A 196 -17.49 4.79 4.35
N PHE A 197 -18.17 5.92 4.18
CA PHE A 197 -17.52 7.18 3.80
C PHE A 197 -16.45 7.65 4.82
N ILE A 198 -16.57 7.26 6.10
CA ILE A 198 -15.44 7.14 7.04
C ILE A 198 -15.61 5.81 7.76
N ARG A 199 -14.84 4.79 7.40
CA ARG A 199 -14.63 3.64 8.29
C ARG A 199 -14.15 4.15 9.64
N ASP A 200 -14.76 3.74 10.75
CA ASP A 200 -14.29 4.12 12.09
C ASP A 200 -12.82 3.69 12.24
N PRO A 201 -11.86 4.63 12.23
CA PRO A 201 -10.46 4.27 12.27
C PRO A 201 -10.11 3.63 13.62
N PHE A 202 -10.87 3.88 14.69
CA PHE A 202 -10.59 3.32 16.01
C PHE A 202 -10.98 1.84 16.13
N MET A 203 -11.72 1.32 15.16
CA MET A 203 -12.07 -0.10 15.05
C MET A 203 -11.14 -0.90 14.13
N LEU A 204 -10.15 -0.25 13.50
CA LEU A 204 -9.15 -0.93 12.68
C LEU A 204 -8.19 -1.76 13.53
N ALA A 205 -8.24 -3.08 13.35
CA ALA A 205 -7.21 -3.98 13.85
C ALA A 205 -6.01 -4.00 12.88
N ALA A 206 -4.80 -4.14 13.44
CA ALA A 206 -3.56 -4.35 12.71
C ALA A 206 -2.69 -5.34 13.52
N PRO A 207 -2.24 -6.46 12.92
CA PRO A 207 -2.48 -6.89 11.54
C PRO A 207 -3.97 -7.17 11.26
N GLY A 208 -4.45 -6.76 10.09
CA GLY A 208 -5.87 -6.82 9.70
C GLY A 208 -6.07 -6.46 8.23
N HIS A 209 -7.25 -5.94 7.86
CA HIS A 209 -7.58 -5.53 6.50
C HIS A 209 -8.33 -4.19 6.50
N PHE A 210 -8.07 -3.34 5.50
CA PHE A 210 -8.84 -2.11 5.25
C PHE A 210 -10.19 -2.37 4.58
N MET A 211 -10.38 -3.56 4.00
CA MET A 211 -11.68 -4.09 3.60
C MET A 211 -12.45 -4.64 4.80
N ASP A 212 -13.76 -4.43 4.85
CA ASP A 212 -14.62 -4.97 5.92
C ASP A 212 -14.79 -6.48 5.80
N GLN A 213 -14.90 -6.99 4.58
CA GLN A 213 -15.01 -8.41 4.26
C GLN A 213 -13.98 -8.78 3.18
N PRO A 214 -12.69 -8.95 3.54
CA PRO A 214 -11.69 -9.37 2.58
C PRO A 214 -12.03 -10.75 2.04
N ASP A 215 -12.01 -10.90 0.72
CA ASP A 215 -12.20 -12.20 0.09
C ASP A 215 -11.01 -13.14 0.33
N GLU A 216 -11.14 -14.39 -0.11
CA GLU A 216 -10.12 -15.41 0.06
C GLU A 216 -8.79 -15.05 -0.64
N ASN A 217 -8.85 -14.28 -1.74
CA ASN A 217 -7.66 -13.85 -2.47
C ASN A 217 -6.90 -12.79 -1.67
N ALA A 218 -7.59 -11.76 -1.18
CA ALA A 218 -7.02 -10.72 -0.33
C ALA A 218 -6.42 -11.32 0.95
N GLN A 219 -7.12 -12.25 1.61
CA GLN A 219 -6.61 -12.95 2.78
C GLN A 219 -5.34 -13.77 2.47
N THR A 220 -5.33 -14.46 1.33
CA THR A 220 -4.17 -15.27 0.89
C THR A 220 -2.96 -14.39 0.58
N MET A 221 -3.16 -13.28 -0.15
CA MET A 221 -2.10 -12.31 -0.44
C MET A 221 -1.57 -11.69 0.85
N CYS A 222 -2.47 -11.32 1.76
CA CYS A 222 -2.09 -10.71 3.02
C CYS A 222 -1.24 -11.64 3.89
N CYS A 223 -1.66 -12.90 4.00
CA CYS A 223 -0.87 -13.95 4.66
C CYS A 223 0.49 -14.13 3.98
N SER A 224 0.52 -14.18 2.64
CA SER A 224 1.74 -14.43 1.87
C SER A 224 2.78 -13.33 2.08
N PHE A 225 2.35 -12.07 2.04
CA PHE A 225 3.22 -10.93 2.39
C PHE A 225 3.75 -11.03 3.80
N LEU A 226 2.90 -11.33 4.79
CA LEU A 226 3.33 -11.44 6.17
C LEU A 226 4.43 -12.50 6.35
N GLN A 227 4.33 -13.64 5.66
CA GLN A 227 5.37 -14.67 5.70
C GLN A 227 6.68 -14.19 5.05
N ILE A 228 6.58 -13.40 3.97
CA ILE A 228 7.74 -12.80 3.30
C ILE A 228 8.41 -11.74 4.20
N GLU A 229 7.64 -10.83 4.80
CA GLU A 229 8.12 -9.82 5.74
C GLU A 229 8.83 -10.45 6.94
N ARG A 230 8.21 -11.48 7.55
CA ARG A 230 8.82 -12.22 8.68
C ARG A 230 10.15 -12.84 8.27
N ALA A 231 10.21 -13.53 7.13
CA ALA A 231 11.47 -14.11 6.67
C ALA A 231 12.52 -13.02 6.36
N LEU A 232 12.15 -11.91 5.72
CA LEU A 232 13.04 -10.78 5.49
C LEU A 232 13.60 -10.18 6.80
N SER A 233 12.82 -10.20 7.88
CA SER A 233 13.28 -9.75 9.19
C SER A 233 14.19 -10.75 9.92
N GLU A 234 14.03 -12.05 9.68
CA GLU A 234 14.77 -13.11 10.36
C GLU A 234 16.14 -13.38 9.72
N PHE A 235 16.31 -13.11 8.43
CA PHE A 235 17.53 -13.44 7.70
C PHE A 235 18.36 -12.18 7.38
N GLU A 236 19.63 -12.17 7.81
CA GLU A 236 20.57 -11.07 7.51
C GLU A 236 20.79 -10.84 6.00
N ASP A 237 20.81 -11.92 5.21
CA ASP A 237 20.83 -11.81 3.75
C ASP A 237 19.39 -11.72 3.21
N PRO A 238 18.96 -10.56 2.68
CA PRO A 238 17.60 -10.40 2.15
C PRO A 238 17.32 -11.32 0.96
N ARG A 239 18.34 -11.84 0.27
CA ARG A 239 18.16 -12.84 -0.79
C ARG A 239 17.64 -14.15 -0.21
N LYS A 240 18.21 -14.59 0.91
CA LYS A 240 17.74 -15.75 1.65
C LYS A 240 16.36 -15.48 2.27
N GLY A 241 16.15 -14.28 2.81
CA GLY A 241 14.87 -13.83 3.35
C GLY A 241 13.72 -13.98 2.35
N ILE A 242 13.88 -13.48 1.11
CA ILE A 242 12.86 -13.65 0.06
C ILE A 242 12.60 -15.12 -0.24
N VAL A 243 13.65 -15.93 -0.45
CA VAL A 243 13.49 -17.35 -0.81
C VAL A 243 12.73 -18.11 0.28
N GLU A 244 13.12 -17.92 1.54
CA GLU A 244 12.47 -18.58 2.67
C GLU A 244 11.06 -18.03 2.92
N GLY A 245 10.85 -16.73 2.72
CA GLY A 245 9.55 -16.09 2.81
C GLY A 245 8.54 -16.65 1.82
N VAL A 246 8.95 -16.79 0.55
CA VAL A 246 8.15 -17.38 -0.52
C VAL A 246 7.80 -18.84 -0.20
N LYS A 247 8.76 -19.63 0.30
CA LYS A 247 8.50 -21.02 0.75
C LYS A 247 7.49 -21.07 1.90
N ARG A 248 7.63 -20.19 2.89
CA ARG A 248 6.71 -20.10 4.04
C ARG A 248 5.32 -19.64 3.60
N ALA A 249 5.22 -18.66 2.72
CA ALA A 249 3.96 -18.21 2.14
C ALA A 249 3.22 -19.36 1.45
N PHE A 250 3.92 -20.12 0.61
CA PHE A 250 3.33 -21.30 -0.03
C PHE A 250 2.85 -22.34 0.99
N SER A 251 3.67 -22.68 1.99
CA SER A 251 3.32 -23.70 3.00
C SER A 251 2.17 -23.27 3.91
N ASN A 252 2.20 -22.03 4.40
CA ASN A 252 1.35 -21.57 5.49
C ASN A 252 0.07 -20.86 5.02
N CYS A 253 0.09 -20.27 3.82
CA CYS A 253 -1.04 -19.50 3.30
C CYS A 253 -1.82 -20.26 2.24
N VAL A 254 -1.11 -20.90 1.30
CA VAL A 254 -1.73 -21.75 0.26
C VAL A 254 -2.01 -23.14 0.82
N GLY A 255 -0.99 -23.83 1.31
CA GLY A 255 -1.10 -25.21 1.81
C GLY A 255 -1.33 -26.24 0.70
N LEU A 256 -0.96 -27.50 0.96
CA LEU A 256 -1.03 -28.60 -0.03
C LEU A 256 -2.46 -28.97 -0.47
N LEU A 257 -3.47 -28.63 0.34
CA LEU A 257 -4.87 -29.05 0.14
C LEU A 257 -5.80 -27.91 -0.31
N ALA A 258 -5.33 -26.65 -0.32
CA ALA A 258 -6.14 -25.48 -0.69
C ALA A 258 -5.60 -24.81 -1.97
N LEU A 259 -5.56 -25.59 -3.04
CA LEU A 259 -5.04 -25.21 -4.36
C LEU A 259 -5.77 -24.03 -5.00
N TYR A 260 -7.01 -23.74 -4.59
CA TYR A 260 -7.75 -22.56 -5.03
C TYR A 260 -7.04 -21.24 -4.63
N ARG A 261 -6.21 -21.25 -3.57
CA ARG A 261 -5.40 -20.10 -3.12
C ARG A 261 -4.13 -19.89 -3.96
N LEU A 262 -3.76 -20.86 -4.78
CA LEU A 262 -2.55 -20.80 -5.60
C LEU A 262 -2.59 -19.62 -6.58
N GLY A 263 -3.77 -19.28 -7.11
CA GLY A 263 -3.95 -18.16 -8.03
C GLY A 263 -3.47 -16.84 -7.43
N ALA A 264 -3.97 -16.48 -6.25
CA ALA A 264 -3.62 -15.23 -5.55
C ALA A 264 -2.11 -15.16 -5.21
N TYR A 265 -1.53 -16.30 -4.80
CA TYR A 265 -0.11 -16.38 -4.53
C TYR A 265 0.77 -16.24 -5.79
N LEU A 266 0.38 -16.86 -6.90
CA LEU A 266 1.08 -16.69 -8.18
C LEU A 266 0.92 -15.27 -8.72
N GLN A 267 -0.26 -14.66 -8.55
CA GLN A 267 -0.49 -13.27 -8.91
C GLN A 267 0.49 -12.36 -8.15
N LEU A 268 0.58 -12.49 -6.83
CA LEU A 268 1.55 -11.74 -6.02
C LEU A 268 2.99 -11.88 -6.56
N LEU A 269 3.43 -13.11 -6.83
CA LEU A 269 4.76 -13.35 -7.38
C LEU A 269 4.96 -12.70 -8.76
N GLY A 270 3.94 -12.72 -9.61
CA GLY A 270 3.92 -12.04 -10.90
C GLY A 270 4.07 -10.53 -10.74
N GLU A 271 3.27 -9.94 -9.87
CA GLU A 271 3.32 -8.50 -9.57
C GLU A 271 4.70 -8.08 -9.02
N MET A 272 5.29 -8.87 -8.10
CA MET A 272 6.65 -8.64 -7.60
C MET A 272 7.69 -8.72 -8.71
N ASN A 273 7.50 -9.60 -9.68
CA ASN A 273 8.38 -9.74 -10.84
C ASN A 273 8.22 -8.54 -11.80
N ASP A 274 7.00 -8.05 -12.01
CA ASP A 274 6.70 -6.96 -12.93
C ASP A 274 7.29 -5.62 -12.48
N ILE A 275 7.35 -5.36 -11.17
CA ILE A 275 8.09 -4.22 -10.60
C ILE A 275 9.59 -4.50 -10.45
N GLY A 276 10.06 -5.66 -10.89
CA GLY A 276 11.45 -6.10 -10.82
C GLY A 276 11.95 -6.31 -9.39
N MET A 277 11.07 -6.56 -8.41
CA MET A 277 11.47 -6.89 -7.05
C MET A 277 12.14 -8.26 -7.02
N VAL A 278 11.53 -9.25 -7.68
CA VAL A 278 12.07 -10.61 -7.81
C VAL A 278 12.25 -10.99 -9.26
N ASN A 279 13.06 -12.00 -9.51
CA ASN A 279 13.19 -12.64 -10.80
C ASN A 279 12.68 -14.08 -10.69
N ILE A 280 11.75 -14.42 -11.58
CA ILE A 280 11.13 -15.74 -11.68
C ILE A 280 11.48 -16.32 -13.06
N PRO A 281 12.26 -17.42 -13.14
CA PRO A 281 12.86 -17.92 -14.37
C PRO A 281 11.89 -18.66 -15.30
N VAL A 282 10.61 -18.81 -14.93
CA VAL A 282 9.59 -19.51 -15.71
C VAL A 282 8.30 -18.71 -15.77
N SER A 283 7.59 -18.79 -16.90
CA SER A 283 6.27 -18.17 -17.04
C SER A 283 5.28 -18.80 -16.05
N LEU A 284 4.64 -17.96 -15.24
CA LEU A 284 3.65 -18.37 -14.25
C LEU A 284 2.37 -18.93 -14.89
N SER A 285 2.12 -18.62 -16.18
CA SER A 285 0.95 -19.05 -16.95
C SER A 285 0.89 -20.56 -17.25
N SER A 286 1.94 -21.33 -16.93
CA SER A 286 2.09 -22.75 -17.33
C SER A 286 2.45 -23.70 -16.18
N ILE A 287 2.36 -23.27 -14.92
CA ILE A 287 2.87 -24.07 -13.80
C ILE A 287 1.80 -25.02 -13.22
N ASN A 288 2.10 -26.32 -13.18
CA ASN A 288 1.37 -27.31 -12.38
C ASN A 288 2.00 -27.41 -10.96
N ILE A 289 1.17 -27.68 -9.96
CA ILE A 289 1.52 -27.90 -8.53
C ILE A 289 2.66 -28.89 -8.34
N ALA A 290 2.70 -29.99 -9.10
CA ALA A 290 3.77 -30.98 -9.01
C ALA A 290 5.14 -30.41 -9.43
N THR A 291 5.14 -29.46 -10.36
CA THR A 291 6.33 -28.72 -10.77
C THR A 291 6.71 -27.66 -9.74
N PHE A 292 5.72 -27.07 -9.07
CA PHE A 292 5.90 -26.02 -8.06
C PHE A 292 6.74 -26.50 -6.85
N GLY A 293 6.51 -27.74 -6.39
CA GLY A 293 7.28 -28.32 -5.29
C GLY A 293 8.78 -28.47 -5.59
N LYS A 294 9.15 -28.90 -6.81
CA LYS A 294 10.56 -28.96 -7.25
C LYS A 294 11.14 -27.57 -7.47
N ILE A 295 10.36 -26.68 -8.06
CA ILE A 295 10.71 -25.29 -8.29
C ILE A 295 11.05 -24.55 -6.96
N LEU A 296 10.28 -24.77 -5.89
CA LEU A 296 10.58 -24.22 -4.56
C LEU A 296 11.85 -24.81 -3.93
N GLN A 297 12.21 -26.05 -4.24
CA GLN A 297 13.45 -26.69 -3.77
C GLN A 297 14.69 -26.13 -4.48
N ASP A 298 14.60 -25.85 -5.77
CA ASP A 298 15.74 -25.46 -6.62
C ASP A 298 16.02 -23.94 -6.67
N GLY A 299 15.24 -23.13 -5.96
CA GLY A 299 15.41 -21.68 -5.90
C GLY A 299 14.63 -20.91 -6.97
N PHE A 300 13.30 -21.11 -6.99
CA PHE A 300 12.35 -20.48 -7.91
C PHE A 300 12.42 -18.95 -8.02
N VAL A 301 12.66 -18.29 -6.90
CA VAL A 301 12.57 -16.84 -6.79
C VAL A 301 13.93 -16.34 -6.36
N SER A 302 14.42 -15.30 -7.04
CA SER A 302 15.65 -14.63 -6.64
C SER A 302 15.42 -13.13 -6.49
N LEU A 303 16.00 -12.54 -5.45
CA LEU A 303 15.94 -11.10 -5.23
C LEU A 303 16.81 -10.37 -6.26
N THR A 304 16.23 -9.43 -7.01
CA THR A 304 17.00 -8.63 -7.98
C THR A 304 17.80 -7.54 -7.28
N LYS A 305 18.67 -6.84 -8.05
CA LYS A 305 19.34 -5.63 -7.54
C LYS A 305 18.35 -4.49 -7.25
N ALA A 306 17.27 -4.38 -8.01
CA ALA A 306 16.24 -3.36 -7.80
C ALA A 306 15.38 -3.69 -6.58
N GLY A 307 14.94 -4.95 -6.46
CA GLY A 307 14.26 -5.43 -5.25
C GLY A 307 15.09 -5.24 -4.00
N LYS A 308 16.40 -5.52 -4.04
CA LYS A 308 17.28 -5.25 -2.90
C LYS A 308 17.26 -3.77 -2.49
N LYS A 309 17.21 -2.83 -3.44
CA LYS A 309 17.13 -1.40 -3.15
C LYS A 309 15.76 -1.01 -2.56
N ILE A 310 14.68 -1.59 -3.07
CA ILE A 310 13.32 -1.37 -2.53
C ILE A 310 13.27 -1.78 -1.06
N LEU A 311 13.84 -2.95 -0.75
CA LEU A 311 13.86 -3.55 0.59
C LEU A 311 14.96 -3.00 1.51
N ASP A 312 15.86 -2.15 1.03
CA ASP A 312 17.03 -1.72 1.79
C ASP A 312 16.64 -0.85 2.99
N GLY A 313 16.97 -1.26 4.21
CA GLY A 313 16.56 -0.55 5.42
C GLY A 313 15.07 -0.65 5.75
N VAL A 314 14.36 -1.62 5.18
CA VAL A 314 13.04 -2.05 5.71
C VAL A 314 13.25 -2.59 7.11
N GLN A 315 12.41 -2.16 8.05
CA GLN A 315 12.44 -2.69 9.41
C GLN A 315 11.44 -3.84 9.56
N PRO A 316 11.71 -4.81 10.46
CA PRO A 316 10.74 -5.84 10.82
C PRO A 316 9.41 -5.23 11.27
N PRO A 317 8.28 -5.94 11.10
CA PRO A 317 7.11 -5.68 11.92
C PRO A 317 7.48 -5.78 13.41
N ASP A 318 6.81 -5.00 14.26
CA ASP A 318 7.05 -5.04 15.71
C ASP A 318 6.71 -6.47 16.20
N PRO A 319 7.56 -7.16 17.00
CA PRO A 319 7.26 -8.51 17.49
C PRO A 319 5.98 -8.58 18.33
N ASP A 320 5.47 -7.45 18.82
CA ASP A 320 4.20 -7.32 19.54
C ASP A 320 2.98 -7.03 18.62
N GLU A 321 3.16 -7.04 17.28
CA GLU A 321 2.09 -6.98 16.25
C GLU A 321 1.56 -8.35 15.81
#